data_AF-Q7WTP7-F1
#
_entry.id   AF-Q7WTP7-F1
#
_cell.length_a   1.000
_cell.length_b   1.000
_cell.length_c   1.000
_cell.angle_alpha   90.00
_cell.angle_beta   90.00
_cell.angle_gamma   90.00
#
_symmetry.space_group_name_H-M   'P 1'
#
loop_
_entity.id
_entity.type
_entity.pdbx_description
1 polymer ?
#
loop_
_entity_poly.entity_id
_entity_poly.type
_entity_poly.pdbx_seq_one_letter_code
_entity_poly.pdbx_strand_id
1 'polypeptide(L)' 'MSYSLPSLPYAYDALEPHFDKQTMEIHHTKHHQTYVNNANAALEGTEFAD' A
#
# COMPACT_ATOMS: atom_id res chain seq x y z
N MET A 1 -10.37 -13.81 0.74
CA MET A 1 -10.01 -12.85 -0.32
C MET A 1 -8.67 -12.23 0.01
N SER A 2 -7.80 -12.06 -0.98
CA SER A 2 -6.51 -11.39 -0.77
C SER A 2 -6.69 -9.87 -0.67
N TYR A 3 -5.90 -9.23 0.19
CA TYR A 3 -5.82 -7.77 0.25
C TYR A 3 -5.24 -7.21 -1.05
N SER A 4 -5.70 -6.02 -1.41
CA SER A 4 -5.17 -5.25 -2.54
C SER A 4 -4.68 -3.89 -2.06
N LEU A 5 -3.66 -3.34 -2.74
CA LEU A 5 -3.20 -1.99 -2.48
C LEU A 5 -4.27 -0.98 -2.94
N PRO A 6 -4.89 -0.21 -2.04
CA PRO A 6 -5.92 0.76 -2.43
C PRO A 6 -5.28 1.88 -3.25
N SER A 7 -5.96 2.32 -4.30
CA SER A 7 -5.53 3.52 -5.03
C SER A 7 -5.70 4.76 -4.15
N LEU A 8 -4.77 5.70 -4.25
CA LEU A 8 -4.92 7.01 -3.62
C LEU A 8 -6.05 7.79 -4.29
N PRO A 9 -6.90 8.51 -3.53
CA PRO A 9 -7.97 9.33 -4.08
C PRO A 9 -7.46 10.68 -4.63
N TYR A 10 -6.15 10.89 -4.70
CA TYR A 10 -5.47 12.10 -5.12
C TYR A 10 -4.12 11.79 -5.78
N ALA A 11 -3.56 12.76 -6.50
CA ALA A 11 -2.24 12.66 -7.11
C ALA A 11 -1.11 12.64 -6.06
N TYR A 12 0.04 12.07 -6.40
CA TYR A 12 1.17 11.93 -5.46
C TYR A 12 1.75 13.25 -4.95
N ASP A 13 1.57 14.34 -5.67
CA ASP A 13 2.00 15.70 -5.32
C ASP A 13 0.90 16.52 -4.61
N ALA A 14 -0.30 15.97 -4.41
CA ALA A 14 -1.44 16.71 -3.86
C ALA A 14 -1.24 17.20 -2.41
N LEU A 15 -0.19 16.71 -1.72
CA LEU A 15 0.12 17.04 -0.33
C LEU A 15 1.31 18.00 -0.19
N GLU A 16 1.88 18.50 -1.28
CA GLU A 16 2.95 19.50 -1.21
C GLU A 16 2.43 20.84 -0.63
N PRO A 17 3.27 21.58 0.11
CA PRO A 17 4.67 21.31 0.46
C PRO A 17 4.84 20.49 1.75
N HIS A 18 3.76 19.91 2.29
CA HIS A 18 3.79 19.20 3.57
C HIS A 18 4.35 17.77 3.44
N PHE A 19 4.09 17.13 2.30
CA PHE A 19 4.70 15.88 1.89
C PHE A 19 5.12 15.97 0.43
N ASP A 20 6.38 15.63 0.15
CA ASP A 20 6.89 15.65 -1.21
C ASP A 20 6.39 14.45 -2.02
N LYS A 21 6.30 14.65 -3.35
CA LYS A 21 5.86 13.62 -4.29
C LYS A 21 6.66 12.32 -4.20
N GLN A 22 7.99 12.42 -4.08
CA GLN A 22 8.87 11.24 -4.08
C GLN A 22 8.60 10.35 -2.86
N THR A 23 8.41 10.97 -1.69
CA THR A 23 7.99 10.28 -0.46
C THR A 23 6.67 9.56 -0.68
N MET A 24 5.66 10.23 -1.27
CA MET A 24 4.35 9.62 -1.51
C MET A 24 4.41 8.45 -2.50
N GLU A 25 5.20 8.55 -3.57
CA GLU A 25 5.43 7.47 -4.52
C GLU A 25 6.09 6.26 -3.87
N ILE A 26 7.17 6.47 -3.10
CA ILE A 26 7.90 5.38 -2.42
C ILE A 26 7.03 4.76 -1.32
N HIS A 27 6.38 5.57 -0.49
CA HIS A 27 5.55 5.09 0.62
C HIS A 27 4.40 4.22 0.09
N HIS A 28 3.66 4.70 -0.92
CA HIS A 28 2.52 3.96 -1.45
C HIS A 28 2.96 2.73 -2.27
N THR A 29 3.83 2.90 -3.26
CA THR A 29 4.12 1.83 -4.24
C THR A 29 5.16 0.81 -3.76
N LYS A 30 5.96 1.14 -2.74
CA LYS A 30 6.95 0.23 -2.16
C LYS A 30 6.55 -0.23 -0.77
N HIS A 31 6.44 0.68 0.19
CA HIS A 31 6.22 0.29 1.59
C HIS A 31 4.83 -0.33 1.80
N HIS A 32 3.75 0.37 1.42
CA HIS A 32 2.40 -0.15 1.57
C HIS A 32 2.18 -1.41 0.72
N GLN A 33 2.65 -1.42 -0.53
CA GLN A 33 2.61 -2.63 -1.37
C GLN A 33 3.33 -3.82 -0.73
N THR A 34 4.47 -3.60 -0.07
CA THR A 34 5.20 -4.66 0.63
C THR A 34 4.41 -5.21 1.80
N TYR A 35 3.74 -4.35 2.58
CA TYR A 35 2.85 -4.80 3.64
C TYR A 35 1.68 -5.63 3.10
N VAL A 36 1.03 -5.19 2.02
CA VAL A 36 -0.06 -5.95 1.37
C VAL A 36 0.44 -7.33 0.91
N ASN A 37 1.59 -7.38 0.23
CA ASN A 37 2.16 -8.64 -0.26
C ASN A 37 2.47 -9.61 0.90
N ASN A 38 3.13 -9.11 1.94
CA ASN A 38 3.54 -9.94 3.07
C ASN A 38 2.34 -10.38 3.92
N ALA A 39 1.32 -9.54 4.07
CA ALA A 39 0.07 -9.91 4.75
C ALA A 39 -0.62 -11.06 4.00
N ASN A 40 -0.75 -10.96 2.67
CA ASN A 40 -1.33 -12.04 1.86
C ASN A 40 -0.53 -13.34 1.99
N ALA A 41 0.80 -13.27 1.91
CA ALA A 41 1.66 -14.44 2.07
C ALA A 41 1.56 -15.07 3.48
N ALA A 42 1.42 -14.26 4.52
CA ALA A 42 1.33 -14.75 5.89
C ALA A 42 -0.02 -15.41 6.21
N LEU A 43 -1.10 -14.96 5.56
CA LEU A 43 -2.46 -15.47 5.80
C LEU A 43 -2.82 -16.63 4.87
N GLU A 44 -2.04 -16.88 3.82
CA GLU A 44 -2.26 -17.98 2.90
C GLU A 44 -2.40 -19.32 3.65
N GLY A 45 -3.51 -20.03 3.42
CA GLY A 45 -3.80 -21.32 4.06
C GLY A 45 -4.28 -21.23 5.51
N THR A 46 -4.49 -20.03 6.06
CA THR A 46 -5.07 -19.83 7.39
C THR A 46 -6.57 -19.54 7.32
N GLU A 47 -7.27 -19.59 8.46
CA GLU A 47 -8.68 -19.17 8.57
C GLU A 47 -8.91 -17.68 8.26
N PHE A 48 -7.83 -16.90 8.20
CA PHE A 48 -7.83 -15.45 7.92
C PHE A 48 -7.53 -15.13 6.45
N ALA A 49 -7.42 -16.13 5.58
CA ALA A 49 -7.23 -15.92 4.15
C ALA A 49 -8.49 -15.37 3.45
N ASP A 50 -9.63 -15.34 4.16
CA ASP A 50 -10.96 -15.00 3.65
C ASP A 50 -11.49 -13.60 3.97
#